data_AF-A0A1E5KTL4-F1
#
_entry.id   AF-A0A1E5KTL4-F1
#
_cell.length_a   1.000
_cell.length_b   1.000
_cell.length_c   1.000
_cell.angle_alpha   90.00
_cell.angle_beta   90.00
_cell.angle_gamma   90.00
#
_symmetry.space_group_name_H-M   'P 1'
#
loop_
_entity.id
_entity.type
_entity.pdbx_description
1 polymer ?
#
loop_
_entity_poly.entity_id
_entity_poly.type
_entity_poly.pdbx_seq_one_letter_code
_entity_poly.pdbx_strand_id
1 'polypeptide(L)'
;MIEKSIDTEEAAIHTQLKQVFLDQEVKMREIRKHEDKINDVLALGSMEQTFFSDSLGLQLDDQTQDFFHQSTEESRWLSREELDYLEEKSEHLEKEKRQLLEEEEQLLRKRKELFSKERSQPQWD
;
A
#
# COMPACT_ATOMS: atom_id res chain seq x y z
N MET A 1 41.88 -14.84 7.02
CA MET A 1 40.59 -15.07 7.74
C MET A 1 39.66 -13.86 7.66
N ILE A 2 40.19 -12.63 7.59
CA ILE A 2 39.39 -11.39 7.59
C ILE A 2 38.63 -11.16 6.27
N GLU A 3 39.23 -11.41 5.11
CA GLU A 3 38.53 -11.35 3.80
C GLU A 3 37.31 -12.27 3.74
N LYS A 4 37.45 -13.53 4.20
CA LYS A 4 36.31 -14.47 4.30
C LYS A 4 35.18 -13.94 5.19
N SER A 5 35.48 -13.08 6.16
CA SER A 5 34.46 -12.46 7.03
C SER A 5 33.73 -11.32 6.33
N ILE A 6 34.42 -10.53 5.50
CA ILE A 6 33.84 -9.43 4.73
C ILE A 6 32.94 -9.99 3.63
N ASP A 7 33.40 -11.01 2.90
CA ASP A 7 32.61 -11.69 1.85
C ASP A 7 31.30 -12.27 2.41
N THR A 8 31.37 -12.89 3.59
CA THR A 8 30.16 -13.43 4.24
C THR A 8 29.19 -12.34 4.69
N GLU A 9 29.71 -11.19 5.13
CA GLU A 9 28.87 -10.07 5.56
C GLU A 9 28.24 -9.36 4.35
N GLU A 10 28.97 -9.23 3.24
CA GLU A 10 28.42 -8.72 1.98
C GLU A 10 27.33 -9.66 1.43
N ALA A 11 27.57 -10.97 1.42
CA ALA A 11 26.60 -11.96 0.96
C ALA A 11 25.31 -11.94 1.81
N ALA A 12 25.43 -11.72 3.12
CA ALA A 12 24.29 -11.56 4.02
C ALA A 12 23.48 -10.30 3.69
N ILE A 13 24.15 -9.14 3.53
CA ILE A 13 23.49 -7.89 3.15
C ILE A 13 22.82 -7.99 1.79
N HIS A 14 23.45 -8.64 0.81
CA HIS A 14 22.87 -8.87 -0.51
C HIS A 14 21.59 -9.72 -0.43
N THR A 15 21.59 -10.73 0.44
CA THR A 15 20.41 -11.57 0.68
C THR A 15 19.29 -10.76 1.33
N GLN A 16 19.60 -9.93 2.33
CA GLN A 16 18.63 -9.04 2.97
C GLN A 16 18.04 -8.02 1.99
N LEU A 17 18.88 -7.39 1.15
CA LEU A 17 18.41 -6.46 0.12
C LEU A 17 17.44 -7.11 -0.88
N LYS A 18 17.70 -8.37 -1.27
CA LYS A 18 16.76 -9.12 -2.12
C LYS A 18 15.43 -9.36 -1.42
N GLN A 19 15.45 -9.68 -0.13
CA GLN A 19 14.24 -9.90 0.64
C GLN A 19 13.42 -8.60 0.75
N VAL A 20 14.07 -7.49 1.14
CA VAL A 20 13.44 -6.17 1.22
C VAL A 20 12.83 -5.76 -0.12
N PHE A 21 13.53 -5.99 -1.24
CA PHE A 21 13.00 -5.73 -2.57
C PHE A 21 11.71 -6.53 -2.86
N LEU A 22 11.70 -7.83 -2.56
CA LEU A 22 10.50 -8.66 -2.74
C LEU A 22 9.34 -8.19 -1.85
N ASP A 23 9.64 -7.82 -0.61
CA ASP A 23 8.62 -7.33 0.34
C ASP A 23 8.04 -6.00 -0.15
N GLN A 24 8.87 -5.08 -0.68
CA GLN A 24 8.40 -3.85 -1.31
C GLN A 24 7.50 -4.14 -2.53
N GLU A 25 7.84 -5.11 -3.39
CA GLU A 25 7.00 -5.51 -4.54
C GLU A 25 5.65 -6.09 -4.10
N VAL A 26 5.62 -6.85 -3.01
CA VAL A 26 4.37 -7.36 -2.42
C VAL A 26 3.53 -6.19 -1.93
N LYS A 27 4.12 -5.26 -1.17
CA LYS A 27 3.40 -4.08 -0.65
C LYS A 27 2.84 -3.21 -1.76
N MET A 28 3.61 -2.95 -2.82
CA MET A 28 3.13 -2.20 -3.97
C MET A 28 1.94 -2.86 -4.67
N ARG A 29 1.90 -4.20 -4.74
CA ARG A 29 0.76 -4.93 -5.30
C ARG A 29 -0.47 -4.86 -4.39
N GLU A 30 -0.27 -4.96 -3.08
CA GLU A 30 -1.35 -4.83 -2.09
C GLU A 30 -1.98 -3.43 -2.14
N ILE A 31 -1.16 -2.38 -2.17
CA ILE A 31 -1.61 -0.98 -2.27
C ILE A 31 -2.45 -0.79 -3.53
N ARG A 32 -1.96 -1.20 -4.71
CA ARG A 32 -2.74 -1.11 -5.97
C ARG A 32 -4.08 -1.81 -5.89
N LYS A 33 -4.14 -2.99 -5.26
CA LYS A 33 -5.39 -3.72 -5.08
C LYS A 33 -6.39 -2.94 -4.21
N HIS A 34 -5.91 -2.21 -3.20
CA HIS A 34 -6.77 -1.35 -2.38
C HIS A 34 -7.20 -0.08 -3.13
N GLU A 35 -6.30 0.54 -3.91
CA GLU A 35 -6.64 1.67 -4.79
C GLU A 35 -7.71 1.28 -5.82
N ASP A 36 -7.59 0.11 -6.45
CA ASP A 36 -8.57 -0.41 -7.40
C ASP A 36 -9.94 -0.59 -6.73
N LYS A 37 -9.98 -1.14 -5.51
CA LYS A 37 -11.23 -1.28 -4.75
C LYS A 37 -11.85 0.06 -4.38
N ILE A 38 -11.04 1.05 -3.99
CA ILE A 38 -11.54 2.40 -3.71
C ILE A 38 -12.18 2.98 -4.97
N ASN A 39 -11.54 2.83 -6.13
CA ASN A 39 -12.09 3.27 -7.40
C ASN A 39 -13.41 2.57 -7.74
N ASP A 40 -13.52 1.26 -7.49
CA ASP A 40 -14.75 0.50 -7.70
C ASP A 40 -15.89 0.99 -6.79
N VAL A 41 -15.61 1.22 -5.50
CA VAL A 41 -16.61 1.75 -4.55
C VAL A 41 -17.07 3.15 -4.95
N LEU A 42 -16.15 4.03 -5.34
CA LEU A 42 -16.48 5.37 -5.83
C LEU A 42 -17.32 5.33 -7.12
N ALA A 43 -16.99 4.42 -8.04
CA ALA A 43 -17.75 4.22 -9.28
C ALA A 43 -19.17 3.72 -8.99
N LEU A 44 -19.33 2.74 -8.11
CA LEU A 44 -20.64 2.24 -7.68
C LEU A 44 -21.46 3.36 -7.03
N GLY A 45 -20.87 4.12 -6.11
CA GLY A 45 -21.57 5.25 -5.47
C GLY A 45 -22.04 6.31 -6.48
N SER A 46 -21.26 6.59 -7.53
CA SER A 46 -21.67 7.50 -8.61
C SER A 46 -22.83 6.95 -9.45
N MET A 47 -22.83 5.65 -9.76
CA MET A 47 -23.93 4.99 -10.47
C MET A 47 -25.21 4.98 -9.62
N GLU A 48 -25.10 4.66 -8.34
CA GLU A 48 -26.22 4.66 -7.40
C GLU A 48 -26.82 6.07 -7.25
N GLN A 49 -25.99 7.10 -7.09
CA GLN A 49 -26.46 8.48 -7.03
C GLN A 49 -27.25 8.88 -8.28
N THR A 50 -26.78 8.46 -9.46
CA THR A 50 -27.47 8.71 -10.74
C THR A 50 -28.81 7.98 -10.77
N PHE A 51 -28.83 6.69 -10.42
CA PHE A 51 -30.03 5.88 -10.37
C PHE A 51 -31.11 6.45 -9.42
N PHE A 52 -30.71 6.86 -8.21
CA PHE A 52 -31.65 7.45 -7.25
C PHE A 52 -32.16 8.82 -7.71
N SER A 53 -31.29 9.65 -8.30
CA SER A 53 -31.70 10.93 -8.89
C SER A 53 -32.73 10.75 -10.00
N ASP A 54 -32.51 9.80 -10.90
CA ASP A 54 -33.44 9.50 -12.00
C ASP A 54 -34.77 8.93 -11.46
N SER A 55 -34.71 8.09 -10.43
CA SER A 55 -35.88 7.48 -9.80
C SER A 55 -36.75 8.50 -9.05
N LEU A 56 -36.13 9.49 -8.38
CA LEU A 56 -36.84 10.60 -7.73
C LEU A 56 -37.52 11.54 -8.73
N GLY A 57 -37.06 11.57 -9.98
CA GLY A 57 -37.71 12.31 -11.08
C GLY A 57 -39.03 11.69 -11.55
N LEU A 58 -39.35 10.46 -11.09
CA LEU A 58 -40.61 9.79 -11.40
C LEU A 58 -41.71 10.19 -10.41
N GLN A 59 -42.95 10.26 -10.87
CA GLN A 59 -44.14 10.44 -10.00
C GLN A 59 -44.45 9.13 -9.25
N LEU A 60 -43.59 8.80 -8.29
CA LEU A 60 -43.75 7.69 -7.37
C LEU A 60 -44.72 8.06 -6.23
N ASP A 61 -45.33 7.05 -5.60
CA ASP A 61 -46.09 7.27 -4.38
C ASP A 61 -45.17 7.55 -3.18
N ASP A 62 -45.74 8.15 -2.13
CA ASP A 62 -44.99 8.60 -0.95
C ASP A 62 -44.22 7.45 -0.27
N GLN A 63 -44.82 6.26 -0.19
CA GLN A 63 -44.19 5.09 0.42
C GLN A 63 -42.95 4.64 -0.36
N THR A 64 -43.02 4.67 -1.69
CA THR A 64 -41.89 4.31 -2.55
C THR A 64 -40.81 5.38 -2.49
N GLN A 65 -41.16 6.66 -2.43
CA GLN A 65 -40.19 7.75 -2.24
C GLN A 65 -39.45 7.63 -0.91
N ASP A 66 -40.17 7.38 0.19
CA ASP A 66 -39.58 7.19 1.52
C ASP A 66 -38.61 6.00 1.54
N PHE A 67 -38.98 4.89 0.89
CA PHE A 67 -38.10 3.73 0.74
C PHE A 67 -36.81 4.09 0.00
N PHE A 68 -36.90 4.79 -1.13
CA PHE A 68 -35.71 5.22 -1.87
C PHE A 68 -34.82 6.17 -1.07
N HIS A 69 -35.40 7.06 -0.26
CA HIS A 69 -34.63 7.94 0.61
C HIS A 69 -33.84 7.15 1.65
N GLN A 70 -34.49 6.23 2.36
CA GLN A 70 -33.83 5.36 3.34
C GLN A 70 -32.72 4.51 2.70
N SER A 71 -33.02 3.90 1.55
CA SER A 71 -32.05 3.08 0.82
C SER A 71 -30.83 3.89 0.34
N THR A 72 -31.04 5.15 -0.06
CA THR A 72 -29.94 6.06 -0.46
C THR A 72 -29.06 6.41 0.73
N GLU A 73 -29.65 6.70 1.89
CA GLU A 73 -28.89 7.01 3.10
C GLU A 73 -28.09 5.81 3.61
N GLU A 74 -28.68 4.61 3.60
CA GLU A 74 -28.01 3.37 3.99
C GLU A 74 -26.85 3.04 3.04
N SER A 75 -27.04 3.14 1.71
CA SER A 75 -25.96 2.93 0.73
C SER A 75 -24.80 3.91 0.93
N ARG A 76 -25.09 5.19 1.18
CA ARG A 76 -24.06 6.21 1.45
C ARG A 76 -23.29 5.90 2.73
N TRP A 77 -23.98 5.46 3.78
CA TRP A 77 -23.35 5.10 5.04
C TRP A 77 -22.42 3.89 4.86
N LEU A 78 -22.88 2.83 4.19
CA LEU A 78 -22.08 1.64 3.89
C LEU A 78 -20.86 1.97 3.02
N SER A 79 -21.06 2.77 1.97
CA SER A 79 -19.97 3.18 1.07
C SER A 79 -18.91 3.99 1.82
N ARG A 80 -19.33 4.86 2.76
CA ARG A 80 -18.39 5.61 3.59
C ARG A 80 -17.60 4.70 4.53
N GLU A 81 -18.26 3.74 5.18
CA GLU A 81 -17.59 2.79 6.06
C GLU A 81 -16.56 1.94 5.30
N GLU A 82 -16.90 1.46 4.11
CA GLU A 82 -15.97 0.70 3.26
C GLU A 82 -14.80 1.57 2.78
N LEU A 83 -15.05 2.83 2.39
CA LEU A 83 -13.97 3.76 2.00
C LEU A 83 -13.03 4.04 3.17
N ASP A 84 -13.56 4.36 4.34
CA ASP A 84 -12.76 4.62 5.55
C ASP A 84 -11.88 3.40 5.88
N TYR A 85 -12.43 2.18 5.79
CA TYR A 85 -11.68 0.93 5.97
C TYR A 85 -10.58 0.74 4.93
N LEU A 86 -10.88 0.94 3.65
CA LEU A 86 -9.91 0.77 2.57
C LEU A 86 -8.79 1.82 2.63
N GLU A 87 -9.11 3.05 2.99
CA GLU A 87 -8.15 4.13 3.20
C GLU A 87 -7.22 3.83 4.37
N GLU A 88 -7.75 3.39 5.52
CA GLU A 88 -6.93 3.00 6.67
C GLU A 88 -5.96 1.87 6.31
N LYS A 89 -6.43 0.87 5.56
CA LYS A 89 -5.58 -0.23 5.08
C LYS A 89 -4.50 0.24 4.12
N SER A 90 -4.84 1.13 3.19
CA SER A 90 -3.89 1.69 2.24
C SER A 90 -2.81 2.52 2.96
N GLU A 91 -3.20 3.38 3.90
CA GLU A 91 -2.27 4.19 4.70
C GLU A 91 -1.32 3.31 5.52
N HIS A 92 -1.84 2.24 6.13
CA HIS A 92 -1.02 1.27 6.86
C HIS A 92 0.04 0.63 5.95
N LEU A 93 -0.34 0.19 4.76
CA LEU A 93 0.58 -0.42 3.80
C LEU A 93 1.64 0.58 3.29
N GLU A 94 1.27 1.83 3.05
CA GLU A 94 2.23 2.89 2.68
C GLU A 94 3.23 3.17 3.81
N LYS A 95 2.80 3.06 5.08
CA LYS A 95 3.71 3.16 6.23
C LYS A 95 4.70 2.00 6.27
N GLU A 96 4.24 0.76 6.07
CA GLU A 96 5.11 -0.42 6.00
C GLU A 96 6.11 -0.31 4.84
N LYS A 97 5.66 0.13 3.66
CA LYS A 97 6.52 0.39 2.51
C LYS A 97 7.59 1.44 2.81
N ARG A 98 7.26 2.51 3.53
CA ARG A 98 8.24 3.52 3.96
C ARG A 98 9.31 2.92 4.88
N GLN A 99 8.92 2.05 5.80
CA GLN A 99 9.86 1.34 6.68
C GLN A 99 10.80 0.43 5.89
N LEU A 100 10.29 -0.27 4.87
CA LEU A 100 11.12 -1.10 3.97
C LEU A 100 12.12 -0.26 3.16
N LEU A 101 11.75 0.95 2.73
CA LEU A 101 12.68 1.87 2.06
C LEU A 101 13.78 2.36 3.01
N GLU A 102 13.43 2.64 4.27
CA GLU A 102 14.41 3.00 5.30
C GLU A 102 15.37 1.83 5.60
N GLU A 103 14.87 0.59 5.67
CA GLU A 103 15.68 -0.61 5.83
C GLU A 103 16.63 -0.82 4.64
N GLU A 104 16.13 -0.67 3.41
CA GLU A 104 16.96 -0.71 2.20
C GLU A 104 18.09 0.32 2.27
N GLU A 105 17.79 1.56 2.64
CA GLU A 105 18.80 2.61 2.75
C GLU A 105 19.87 2.26 3.80
N GLN A 106 19.47 1.73 4.96
CA GLN A 106 20.39 1.28 6.00
C GLN A 106 21.32 0.16 5.51
N LEU A 107 20.76 -0.83 4.81
CA LEU A 107 21.54 -1.93 4.22
C LEU A 107 22.53 -1.43 3.17
N LEU A 108 22.12 -0.49 2.32
CA LEU A 108 22.99 0.13 1.32
C LEU A 108 24.11 0.95 1.97
N ARG A 109 23.83 1.67 3.06
CA ARG A 109 24.87 2.36 3.85
C ARG A 109 25.85 1.37 4.46
N LYS A 110 25.35 0.29 5.09
CA LYS A 110 26.19 -0.77 5.67
C LYS A 110 27.09 -1.42 4.60
N ARG A 111 26.55 -1.69 3.41
CA ARG A 111 27.33 -2.22 2.28
C ARG A 111 28.44 -1.26 1.85
N LYS A 112 28.16 0.04 1.76
CA LYS A 112 29.18 1.07 1.44
C LYS A 112 30.29 1.13 2.49
N GLU A 113 29.95 1.01 3.77
CA GLU A 113 30.93 0.96 4.87
C GLU A 113 31.81 -0.29 4.83
N LEU A 114 31.27 -1.44 4.42
CA LEU A 114 32.07 -2.65 4.23
C LEU A 114 33.10 -2.47 3.10
N PHE A 115 32.67 -1.92 1.96
CA PHE A 115 33.59 -1.62 0.86
C PHE A 115 34.66 -0.59 1.20
N SER A 116 34.35 0.40 2.05
CA SER A 116 35.36 1.38 2.49
C SER A 116 36.38 0.74 3.43
N LYS A 117 35.95 -0.16 4.32
CA LYS A 117 36.86 -0.95 5.17
C LYS A 117 37.77 -1.85 4.35
N GLU A 118 37.24 -2.53 3.36
CA GLU A 118 38.00 -3.38 2.43
C GLU A 118 39.10 -2.60 1.69
N ARG A 119 38.78 -1.40 1.17
CA ARG A 119 39.76 -0.53 0.48
C ARG A 119 40.81 0.11 1.38
N SER A 120 40.53 0.22 2.68
CA SER A 120 41.45 0.81 3.66
C SER A 120 42.46 -0.19 4.24
N GLN A 121 42.31 -1.48 3.93
CA GLN A 121 43.29 -2.49 4.34
C GLN A 121 44.47 -2.48 3.36
N PRO A 122 45.71 -2.20 3.82
CA PRO A 122 46.88 -2.30 2.97
C PRO A 122 47.06 -3.76 2.55
N GLN A 123 47.03 -4.03 1.25
CA GLN A 123 47.29 -5.35 0.66
C GLN A 123 48.74 -5.83 0.82
N TRP A 124 49.54 -5.20 1.69
CA TRP A 124 50.95 -5.51 1.89
C TRP A 124 51.28 -5.56 3.39
N ASP A 125 51.46 -6.78 3.89
CA ASP A 125 52.53 -7.18 4.81
C ASP A 125 53.00 -8.58 4.39
#